data_AF-A0A6N7TMV1-F1
#
_entry.id   AF-A0A6N7TMV1-F1
#
_cell.length_a   1.000
_cell.length_b   1.000
_cell.length_c   1.000
_cell.angle_alpha   90.00
_cell.angle_beta   90.00
_cell.angle_gamma   90.00
#
_symmetry.space_group_name_H-M   'P 1'
#
loop_
_entity.id
_entity.type
_entity.pdbx_description
1 polymer ?
#
loop_
_entity_poly.entity_id
_entity_poly.type
_entity_poly.pdbx_seq_one_letter_code
_entity_poly.pdbx_strand_id
1 'polypeptide(L)'
;MKILDETGAVVENPDLTLGYLTTSTEEITHPAVEGVEEQWHWETVTEYPNGGMDVQRVVDVLGVQAQEEWVEKVPIQRYIRYTAEELAAQEEERKKQEAKDKLPETVAALNAALADADALNLDQDYRLTLLELGVTDDETTA
;
A
#
# COMPACT_ATOMS: atom_id res chain seq x y z
N MET A 1 -5.78 4.69 -14.62
CA MET A 1 -4.70 3.73 -14.30
C MET A 1 -5.32 2.35 -14.27
N LYS A 2 -4.78 1.38 -15.02
CA LYS A 2 -5.36 0.05 -15.18
C LYS A 2 -5.00 -0.82 -13.96
N ILE A 3 -5.99 -1.46 -13.36
CA ILE A 3 -5.78 -2.43 -12.27
C ILE A 3 -6.04 -3.83 -12.86
N LEU A 4 -5.07 -4.72 -12.68
CA LEU A 4 -5.16 -6.11 -13.10
C LEU A 4 -5.20 -7.01 -11.87
N ASP A 5 -5.91 -8.12 -11.92
CA ASP A 5 -5.76 -9.16 -10.90
C ASP A 5 -4.47 -9.98 -11.12
N GLU A 6 -4.27 -10.99 -10.26
CA GLU A 6 -3.16 -11.95 -10.37
C GLU A 6 -3.13 -12.66 -11.73
N THR A 7 -4.28 -12.86 -12.37
CA THR A 7 -4.43 -13.55 -13.66
C THR A 7 -4.29 -12.61 -14.88
N GLY A 8 -4.23 -11.28 -14.65
CA GLY A 8 -4.18 -10.28 -15.71
C GLY A 8 -5.55 -9.79 -16.20
N ALA A 9 -6.64 -10.13 -15.51
CA ALA A 9 -7.97 -9.62 -15.79
C ALA A 9 -8.13 -8.19 -15.24
N VAL A 10 -8.81 -7.31 -15.99
CA VAL A 10 -9.06 -5.93 -15.55
C VAL A 10 -10.07 -5.92 -14.41
N VAL A 11 -9.71 -5.30 -13.29
CA VAL A 11 -10.56 -5.15 -12.11
C VAL A 11 -10.84 -3.68 -11.88
N GLU A 12 -12.11 -3.28 -11.91
CA GLU A 12 -12.48 -1.87 -11.74
C GLU A 12 -12.58 -1.46 -10.26
N ASN A 13 -13.04 -2.36 -9.39
CA ASN A 13 -13.21 -2.13 -7.96
C ASN A 13 -12.61 -3.30 -7.14
N PRO A 14 -11.28 -3.29 -6.89
CA PRO A 14 -10.64 -4.31 -6.06
C PRO A 14 -11.04 -4.14 -4.59
N ASP A 15 -11.37 -5.26 -3.93
CA ASP A 15 -11.68 -5.25 -2.50
C ASP A 15 -10.40 -5.24 -1.66
N LEU A 16 -10.05 -4.08 -1.12
CA LEU A 16 -8.85 -3.90 -0.29
C LEU A 16 -8.94 -4.57 1.09
N THR A 17 -10.11 -5.10 1.47
CA THR A 17 -10.22 -5.92 2.69
C THR A 17 -9.72 -7.35 2.46
N LEU A 18 -9.77 -7.81 1.21
CA LEU A 18 -9.37 -9.17 0.81
C LEU A 18 -8.01 -9.20 0.12
N GLY A 19 -7.36 -8.05 -0.07
CA GLY A 19 -6.08 -7.96 -0.76
C GLY A 19 -5.51 -6.56 -0.77
N TYR A 20 -4.42 -6.38 -1.49
CA TYR A 20 -3.73 -5.10 -1.64
C TYR A 20 -3.34 -4.82 -3.08
N LEU A 21 -3.08 -3.56 -3.38
CA LEU A 21 -2.64 -3.11 -4.69
C LEU A 21 -1.13 -2.91 -4.67
N THR A 22 -0.46 -3.48 -5.67
CA THR A 22 0.96 -3.25 -5.93
C THR A 22 1.15 -2.54 -7.26
N THR A 23 2.06 -1.56 -7.31
CA THR A 23 2.47 -0.92 -8.56
C THR A 23 3.27 -1.88 -9.43
N SER A 24 3.00 -1.87 -10.74
CA SER A 24 3.71 -2.68 -11.73
C SER A 24 3.72 -1.97 -13.09
N THR A 25 4.37 -2.57 -14.09
CA THR A 25 4.45 -2.02 -15.46
C THR A 25 4.15 -3.11 -16.48
N GLU A 26 3.29 -2.80 -17.44
CA GLU A 26 3.01 -3.63 -18.61
C GLU A 26 3.95 -3.17 -19.75
N GLU A 27 4.71 -4.10 -20.31
CA GLU A 27 5.61 -3.84 -21.44
C GLU A 27 4.89 -4.10 -22.76
N ILE A 28 4.79 -3.08 -23.61
CA ILE A 28 4.17 -3.17 -24.94
C ILE A 28 5.27 -3.03 -25.98
N THR A 29 5.47 -4.05 -26.81
CA THR A 29 6.46 -4.05 -27.88
C THR A 29 5.86 -3.46 -29.15
N HIS A 30 6.48 -2.40 -29.65
CA HIS A 30 6.15 -1.79 -30.93
C HIS A 30 7.13 -2.29 -32.00
N PRO A 31 6.65 -2.86 -33.12
CA PRO A 31 7.52 -3.43 -34.15
C PRO A 31 8.33 -2.34 -34.86
N ALA A 32 9.47 -2.73 -35.42
CA ALA A 32 10.24 -1.84 -36.29
C ALA A 32 9.41 -1.42 -37.51
N VAL A 33 9.46 -0.13 -37.83
CA VAL A 33 8.83 0.46 -39.01
C VAL A 33 9.93 0.75 -40.02
N GLU A 34 9.84 0.15 -41.21
CA GLU A 34 10.77 0.44 -42.30
C GLU A 34 10.53 1.86 -42.83
N GLY A 35 11.62 2.62 -42.97
CA GLY A 35 11.54 3.97 -43.50
C GLY A 35 11.22 3.95 -45.00
N VAL A 36 10.22 4.72 -45.40
CA VAL A 36 9.87 4.92 -46.81
C VAL A 36 10.27 6.33 -47.20
N GLU A 37 11.10 6.49 -48.22
CA GLU A 37 11.45 7.82 -48.72
C GLU A 37 10.22 8.49 -49.36
N GLU A 38 10.10 9.80 -49.16
CA GLU A 38 9.03 10.60 -49.76
C GLU A 38 9.19 10.61 -51.28
N GLN A 39 8.20 10.06 -51.98
CA GLN A 39 8.15 10.09 -53.44
C GLN A 39 7.35 11.30 -53.88
N TRP A 40 7.93 12.08 -54.79
CA TRP A 40 7.32 13.30 -55.28
C TRP A 40 7.76 13.57 -56.72
N HIS A 41 6.94 14.33 -57.44
CA HIS A 41 7.26 14.81 -58.79
C HIS A 41 6.92 16.29 -58.95
N TRP A 42 7.49 16.90 -59.98
CA TRP A 42 7.13 18.26 -60.40
C TRP A 42 5.99 18.19 -61.40
N GLU A 43 4.90 18.88 -61.11
CA GLU A 43 3.77 19.04 -62.02
C GLU A 43 3.74 20.49 -62.52
N THR A 44 3.70 20.67 -63.84
CA THR A 44 3.55 22.00 -64.44
C THR A 44 2.12 22.47 -64.25
N VAL A 45 1.96 23.60 -63.56
CA VAL A 45 0.65 24.19 -63.26
C VAL A 45 0.24 25.18 -64.35
N THR A 46 1.17 26.03 -64.76
CA THR A 46 0.91 27.09 -65.77
C THR A 46 2.12 27.26 -66.68
N GLU A 47 1.89 27.28 -67.98
CA GLU A 47 2.88 27.62 -68.99
C GLU A 47 2.52 28.98 -69.60
N TYR A 48 3.50 29.87 -69.66
CA TYR A 48 3.32 31.24 -70.15
C TYR A 48 3.81 31.37 -71.60
N PRO A 49 3.21 32.26 -72.43
CA PRO A 49 3.57 32.45 -73.84
C PRO A 49 5.03 32.91 -74.10
N ASN A 50 5.71 33.39 -73.06
CA ASN A 50 7.12 33.79 -73.08
C ASN A 50 8.09 32.62 -72.78
N GLY A 51 7.57 31.40 -72.61
CA GLY A 51 8.36 30.19 -72.32
C GLY A 51 8.72 30.00 -70.84
N GLY A 52 8.13 30.78 -69.92
CA GLY A 52 8.20 30.52 -68.49
C GLY A 52 7.20 29.44 -68.07
N MET A 53 7.56 28.61 -67.08
CA MET A 53 6.69 27.59 -66.51
C MET A 53 6.66 27.69 -64.99
N ASP A 54 5.46 27.71 -64.41
CA ASP A 54 5.25 27.50 -62.98
C ASP A 54 5.11 26.00 -62.72
N VAL A 55 5.98 25.47 -61.88
CA VAL A 55 5.94 24.07 -61.44
C VAL A 55 5.62 24.01 -59.95
N GLN A 56 4.78 23.05 -59.56
CA GLN A 56 4.51 22.72 -58.17
C GLN A 56 5.06 21.34 -57.84
N ARG A 57 5.52 21.18 -56.60
CA ARG A 57 5.93 19.87 -56.08
C ARG A 57 4.70 19.14 -55.57
N VAL A 58 4.40 17.99 -56.13
CA VAL A 58 3.32 17.11 -55.68
C VAL A 58 3.94 15.89 -55.02
N VAL A 59 3.53 15.60 -53.79
CA VAL A 59 3.97 14.42 -53.04
C VAL A 59 3.02 13.27 -53.35
N ASP A 60 3.54 12.18 -53.91
CA ASP A 60 2.79 10.99 -54.29
C ASP A 60 2.65 10.00 -53.13
N VAL A 61 3.73 9.82 -52.36
CA VAL A 61 3.79 8.96 -51.18
C VAL A 61 4.49 9.72 -50.07
N LEU A 62 3.81 9.89 -48.94
CA LEU A 62 4.38 10.50 -47.76
C LEU A 62 5.55 9.66 -47.26
N GLY A 63 6.68 10.32 -47.02
CA GLY A 63 7.82 9.66 -46.41
C GLY A 63 7.52 9.26 -44.96
N VAL A 64 7.92 8.06 -44.57
CA VAL A 64 7.85 7.58 -43.19
C VAL A 64 9.29 7.38 -42.71
N GLN A 65 9.64 7.92 -41.55
CA GLN A 65 10.97 7.69 -40.97
C GLN A 65 11.08 6.27 -40.45
N ALA A 66 12.24 5.64 -40.68
CA ALA A 66 12.53 4.34 -40.09
C ALA A 66 12.53 4.45 -38.57
N GLN A 67 11.86 3.52 -37.91
CA GLN A 67 11.84 3.40 -36.45
C GLN A 67 12.22 1.98 -36.07
N GLU A 68 13.15 1.84 -35.14
CA GLU A 68 13.52 0.54 -34.60
C GLU A 68 12.42 -0.01 -33.67
N GLU A 69 12.45 -1.30 -33.40
CA GLU A 69 11.59 -1.93 -32.41
C GLU A 69 11.85 -1.31 -31.03
N TRP A 70 10.78 -0.89 -30.35
CA TRP A 70 10.91 -0.25 -29.04
C TRP A 70 9.85 -0.75 -28.06
N VAL A 71 10.19 -0.72 -26.78
CA VAL A 71 9.33 -1.20 -25.69
C VAL A 71 8.78 -0.02 -24.91
N GLU A 72 7.45 0.09 -24.88
CA GLU A 72 6.73 1.05 -24.05
C GLU A 72 6.43 0.45 -22.67
N LYS A 73 6.75 1.18 -21.60
CA LYS A 73 6.44 0.78 -20.22
C LYS A 73 5.23 1.54 -19.71
N VAL A 74 4.08 0.86 -19.65
CA VAL A 74 2.83 1.46 -19.18
C VAL A 74 2.64 1.16 -17.69
N PRO A 75 2.45 2.16 -16.82
CA PRO A 75 2.24 1.92 -15.40
C PRO A 75 0.85 1.33 -15.13
N ILE A 76 0.82 0.22 -14.41
CA ILE A 76 -0.38 -0.51 -14.01
C ILE A 76 -0.37 -0.77 -12.50
N GLN A 77 -1.51 -1.19 -11.95
CA GLN A 77 -1.58 -1.75 -10.61
C GLN A 77 -1.98 -3.22 -10.70
N ARG A 78 -1.47 -4.05 -9.80
CA ARG A 78 -1.87 -5.44 -9.65
C ARG A 78 -2.55 -5.62 -8.31
N TYR A 79 -3.74 -6.19 -8.32
CA TYR A 79 -4.48 -6.59 -7.14
C TYR A 79 -4.09 -8.02 -6.75
N ILE A 80 -3.52 -8.15 -5.56
CA ILE A 80 -3.06 -9.41 -4.97
C ILE A 80 -3.94 -9.70 -3.77
N ARG A 81 -4.50 -10.90 -3.69
CA ARG A 81 -5.35 -11.27 -2.54
C ARG A 81 -4.48 -11.70 -1.36
N TYR A 82 -4.94 -11.37 -0.16
CA TYR A 82 -4.28 -11.84 1.05
C TYR A 82 -4.30 -13.36 1.10
N THR A 83 -3.15 -13.91 1.39
CA THR A 83 -3.03 -15.32 1.74
C THR A 83 -3.59 -15.56 3.15
N ALA A 84 -3.98 -16.80 3.45
CA ALA A 84 -4.43 -17.17 4.79
C ALA A 84 -3.38 -16.89 5.87
N GLU A 85 -2.09 -16.95 5.51
CA GLU A 85 -0.97 -16.65 6.40
C GLU A 85 -0.88 -15.16 6.72
N GLU A 86 -1.02 -14.28 5.73
CA GLU A 86 -1.02 -12.83 5.94
C GLU A 86 -2.22 -12.38 6.78
N LEU A 87 -3.39 -12.96 6.56
CA LEU A 87 -4.58 -12.71 7.40
C LEU A 87 -4.34 -13.15 8.85
N ALA A 88 -3.77 -14.35 9.06
CA ALA A 88 -3.45 -14.81 10.40
C ALA A 88 -2.42 -13.91 11.10
N ALA A 89 -1.41 -13.42 10.38
CA ALA A 89 -0.43 -12.46 10.91
C ALA A 89 -1.10 -11.14 11.32
N GLN A 90 -2.03 -10.63 10.51
CA GLN A 90 -2.78 -9.42 10.82
C GLN A 90 -3.68 -9.59 12.05
N GLU A 91 -4.34 -10.74 12.19
CA GLU A 91 -5.13 -11.04 13.39
C GLU A 91 -4.28 -11.18 14.65
N GLU A 92 -3.10 -11.81 14.56
CA GLU A 92 -2.16 -11.91 15.67
C GLU A 92 -1.61 -10.54 16.08
N GLU A 93 -1.34 -9.65 15.11
CA GLU A 93 -0.96 -8.27 15.41
C GLU A 93 -2.09 -7.51 16.11
N ARG A 94 -3.35 -7.68 15.65
CA ARG A 94 -4.53 -7.13 16.31
C ARG A 94 -4.67 -7.64 17.75
N LYS A 95 -4.50 -8.94 18.00
CA LYS A 95 -4.53 -9.51 19.36
C LYS A 95 -3.42 -8.96 20.24
N LYS A 96 -2.20 -8.84 19.70
CA LYS A 96 -1.07 -8.26 20.44
C LYS A 96 -1.33 -6.79 20.77
N GLN A 97 -1.94 -6.05 19.86
CA GLN A 97 -2.30 -4.66 20.11
C GLN A 97 -3.39 -4.55 21.17
N GLU A 98 -4.45 -5.36 21.09
CA GLU A 98 -5.49 -5.40 22.12
C GLU A 98 -4.92 -5.79 23.49
N ALA A 99 -3.99 -6.75 23.54
CA ALA A 99 -3.30 -7.11 24.77
C ALA A 99 -2.49 -5.92 25.31
N LYS A 100 -1.76 -5.20 24.45
CA LYS A 100 -1.02 -3.99 24.82
C LYS A 100 -1.93 -2.89 25.34
N ASP A 101 -3.09 -2.69 24.73
CA ASP A 101 -4.05 -1.68 25.15
C ASP A 101 -4.67 -2.02 26.51
N LYS A 102 -4.81 -3.32 26.83
CA LYS A 102 -5.28 -3.81 28.14
C LYS A 102 -4.18 -3.87 29.22
N LEU A 103 -2.90 -3.88 28.85
CA LEU A 103 -1.78 -3.88 29.82
C LEU A 103 -1.87 -2.80 30.91
N PRO A 104 -2.17 -1.52 30.62
CA PRO A 104 -2.25 -0.51 31.69
C PRO A 104 -3.36 -0.82 32.70
N GLU A 105 -4.49 -1.36 32.25
CA GLU A 105 -5.59 -1.76 33.13
C GLU A 105 -5.19 -2.94 34.01
N THR A 106 -4.55 -3.97 33.43
CA THR A 106 -4.09 -5.12 34.20
C THR A 106 -2.99 -4.75 35.20
N VAL A 107 -2.08 -3.85 34.83
CA VAL A 107 -1.06 -3.31 35.74
C VAL A 107 -1.70 -2.49 36.86
N ALA A 108 -2.71 -1.67 36.57
CA ALA A 108 -3.43 -0.93 37.60
C ALA A 108 -4.14 -1.88 38.60
N ALA A 109 -4.80 -2.93 38.10
CA ALA A 109 -5.44 -3.94 38.93
C ALA A 109 -4.43 -4.69 39.81
N LEU A 110 -3.26 -5.04 39.28
CA LEU A 110 -2.19 -5.69 40.04
C LEU A 110 -1.61 -4.76 41.12
N ASN A 111 -1.40 -3.48 40.81
CA ASN A 111 -0.93 -2.51 41.81
C ASN A 111 -1.94 -2.29 42.94
N ALA A 112 -3.23 -2.27 42.63
CA ALA A 112 -4.28 -2.18 43.65
C ALA A 112 -4.28 -3.42 44.57
N ALA A 113 -4.22 -4.62 43.98
CA ALA A 113 -4.14 -5.87 44.73
C ALA A 113 -2.88 -5.94 45.61
N LEU A 114 -1.75 -5.40 45.14
CA LEU A 114 -0.52 -5.31 45.92
C LEU A 114 -0.67 -4.36 47.11
N ALA A 115 -1.27 -3.18 46.91
CA ALA A 115 -1.52 -2.23 47.98
C ALA A 115 -2.46 -2.80 49.05
N ASP A 116 -3.50 -3.54 48.65
CA ASP A 116 -4.40 -4.23 49.57
C ASP A 116 -3.66 -5.29 50.39
N ALA A 117 -2.78 -6.07 49.74
CA ALA A 117 -1.97 -7.08 50.42
C ALA A 117 -0.98 -6.45 51.41
N ASP A 118 -0.32 -5.36 51.02
CA ASP A 118 0.61 -4.62 51.89
C ASP A 118 -0.10 -4.03 53.12
N ALA A 119 -1.32 -3.51 52.95
CA ALA A 119 -2.13 -3.01 54.07
C ALA A 119 -2.51 -4.12 55.05
N LEU A 120 -2.87 -5.31 54.54
CA LEU A 120 -3.17 -6.47 55.38
C LEU A 120 -1.94 -6.99 56.13
N ASN A 121 -0.79 -7.03 55.49
CA ASN A 121 0.46 -7.41 56.14
C ASN A 121 0.82 -6.43 57.26
N LEU A 122 0.67 -5.13 57.03
CA LEU A 122 0.92 -4.11 58.06
C LEU A 122 -0.02 -4.25 59.26
N ASP A 123 -1.31 -4.51 59.03
CA ASP A 123 -2.28 -4.77 60.11
C ASP A 123 -1.90 -6.02 60.92
N GLN A 124 -1.47 -7.09 60.25
CA GLN A 124 -1.00 -8.31 60.90
C GLN A 124 0.24 -8.07 61.75
N ASP A 125 1.25 -7.38 61.23
CA ASP A 125 2.47 -7.04 61.97
C ASP A 125 2.18 -6.15 63.19
N TYR A 126 1.24 -5.20 63.05
CA TYR A 126 0.80 -4.37 64.17
C TYR A 126 0.13 -5.19 65.26
N ARG A 127 -0.81 -6.08 64.91
CA ARG A 127 -1.47 -6.98 65.86
C ARG A 127 -0.48 -7.91 66.57
N LEU A 128 0.49 -8.45 65.84
CA LEU A 128 1.55 -9.29 66.44
C LEU A 128 2.40 -8.51 67.43
N THR A 129 2.74 -7.26 67.10
CA THR A 129 3.51 -6.38 68.00
C THR A 129 2.74 -6.07 69.29
N LEU A 130 1.43 -5.80 69.20
CA LEU A 130 0.58 -5.58 70.39
C LEU A 130 0.51 -6.82 71.29
N LEU A 131 0.39 -8.01 70.70
CA LEU A 131 0.39 -9.28 71.44
C LEU A 131 1.72 -9.53 72.15
N GLU A 132 2.85 -9.27 71.49
CA GLU A 132 4.19 -9.40 72.09
C GLU A 132 4.38 -8.44 73.28
N LEU A 133 3.83 -7.23 73.19
CA LEU A 133 3.84 -6.25 74.28
C LEU A 133 2.83 -6.56 75.40
N GLY A 134 2.02 -7.62 75.27
CA GLY A 134 0.99 -7.99 76.24
C GLY A 134 -0.17 -7.00 76.32
N VAL A 135 -0.37 -6.16 75.30
CA VAL A 135 -1.49 -5.23 75.22
C VAL A 135 -2.71 -5.99 74.68
N THR A 136 -3.57 -6.44 75.58
CA THR A 136 -4.89 -6.99 75.25
C THR A 136 -5.93 -5.88 75.35
N ASP A 137 -6.84 -5.76 74.37
CA ASP A 137 -8.00 -4.84 74.36
C ASP A 137 -9.02 -5.15 75.49
N ASP A 138 -8.59 -5.22 76.74
CA ASP A 138 -9.41 -5.48 77.92
C ASP A 138 -9.58 -4.21 78.78
N GLU A 139 -9.56 -3.04 78.15
CA GLU A 139 -10.18 -1.84 78.73
C GLU A 139 -11.64 -1.76 78.27
N THR A 140 -12.45 -2.71 78.76
CA THR A 140 -13.90 -2.52 78.86
C THR A 140 -14.14 -1.32 79.76
N THR A 141 -14.53 -0.20 79.16
CA THR A 141 -14.95 1.02 79.85
C THR A 141 -16.13 0.69 80.79
N ALA A 142 -15.93 0.86 82.10
CA ALA A 142 -16.96 0.82 83.14
C ALA A 142 -17.60 2.19 83.34
#